data_AF-A0A6V7XDS5-F1
#
_entry.id   AF-A0A6V7XDS5-F1
#
_cell.length_a   1.000
_cell.length_b   1.000
_cell.length_c   1.000
_cell.angle_alpha   90.00
_cell.angle_beta   90.00
_cell.angle_gamma   90.00
#
_symmetry.space_group_name_H-M   'P 1'
#
loop_
_entity.id
_entity.type
_entity.pdbx_description
1 polymer ?
#
loop_
_entity_poly.entity_id
_entity_poly.type
_entity_poly.pdbx_seq_one_letter_code
_entity_poly.pdbx_strand_id
1 'polypeptide(L)'
;MAFTFPPGPNYTETETKIFLAADIVELAANSLLACPISTINFILILKTSILHPNLKLILLCQSLCIFIRGIGRIILNIGRLYLNDYVTLGPQSLIIMYMLPILIRNCIMHVIVIERIIATIKSKNYEKQRNILFNIIWITITVIISCFNSYMISKFSFAQLANVSTFFVSLILGLAEICALFWILRQNKRNYDKKFQEGHQSLSERYQV
;
A
#
# COMPACT_ATOMS: atom_id res chain seq x y z
N MET A 1 40.32 -8.97 8.70
CA MET A 1 40.10 -10.03 7.69
C MET A 1 39.39 -9.39 6.51
N ALA A 2 40.00 -9.40 5.32
CA ALA A 2 39.29 -9.00 4.11
C ALA A 2 38.31 -10.13 3.76
N PHE A 3 37.02 -9.83 3.69
CA PHE A 3 36.03 -10.80 3.23
C PHE A 3 36.28 -11.06 1.73
N THR A 4 36.79 -12.24 1.42
CA THR A 4 36.92 -12.72 0.03
C THR A 4 35.57 -13.29 -0.38
N PHE A 5 34.85 -12.56 -1.23
CA PHE A 5 33.57 -13.02 -1.78
C PHE A 5 33.82 -13.68 -3.14
N PRO A 6 33.46 -14.96 -3.31
CA PRO A 6 33.59 -15.60 -4.61
C PRO A 6 32.67 -14.87 -5.62
N PRO A 7 33.19 -14.47 -6.79
CA PRO A 7 32.36 -13.86 -7.83
C PRO A 7 31.30 -14.87 -8.27
N GLY A 8 30.07 -14.38 -8.46
CA GLY A 8 29.01 -15.18 -9.08
C GLY A 8 29.42 -15.63 -10.49
N PRO A 9 28.85 -16.72 -11.03
CA PRO A 9 29.30 -17.36 -12.26
C PRO A 9 29.31 -16.44 -13.51
N ASN A 10 28.63 -15.29 -13.47
CA ASN A 10 28.51 -14.34 -14.58
C ASN A 10 28.80 -12.88 -14.19
N TYR A 11 29.34 -12.60 -13.01
CA TYR A 11 29.52 -11.23 -12.51
C TYR A 11 30.96 -10.95 -12.11
N THR A 12 31.38 -9.72 -12.34
CA THR A 12 32.66 -9.21 -11.84
C THR A 12 32.65 -9.12 -10.31
N GLU A 13 33.83 -9.19 -9.70
CA GLU A 13 34.00 -8.99 -8.26
C GLU A 13 33.44 -7.62 -7.80
N THR A 14 33.54 -6.60 -8.67
CA THR A 14 33.00 -5.26 -8.46
C THR A 14 31.47 -5.24 -8.40
N GLU A 15 30.77 -5.92 -9.30
CA GLU A 15 29.31 -6.00 -9.30
C GLU A 15 28.79 -6.72 -8.05
N THR A 16 29.44 -7.81 -7.65
CA THR A 16 29.08 -8.55 -6.45
C THR A 16 29.17 -7.68 -5.19
N LYS A 17 30.22 -6.85 -5.07
CA LYS A 17 30.37 -5.89 -3.97
C LYS A 17 29.29 -4.80 -3.98
N ILE A 18 28.89 -4.33 -5.16
CA ILE A 18 27.81 -3.33 -5.31
C ILE A 18 26.47 -3.92 -4.87
N PHE A 19 26.14 -5.14 -5.31
CA PHE A 19 24.90 -5.82 -4.89
C PHE A 19 24.86 -6.07 -3.39
N LEU A 20 25.96 -6.51 -2.80
CA LEU A 20 26.07 -6.69 -1.35
C LEU A 20 25.86 -5.36 -0.59
N ALA A 21 26.49 -4.27 -1.04
CA ALA A 21 26.31 -2.96 -0.44
C ALA A 21 24.84 -2.51 -0.54
N ALA A 22 24.20 -2.72 -1.69
CA ALA A 22 22.78 -2.41 -1.88
C ALA A 22 21.88 -3.23 -0.95
N ASP A 23 22.10 -4.53 -0.80
CA ASP A 23 21.34 -5.41 0.09
C ASP A 23 21.49 -5.00 1.57
N ILE A 24 22.69 -4.58 2.00
CA ILE A 24 22.96 -4.09 3.35
C ILE A 24 22.26 -2.76 3.60
N VAL A 25 22.37 -1.79 2.68
CA VAL A 25 21.68 -0.50 2.80
C VAL A 25 20.17 -0.70 2.81
N GLU A 26 19.64 -1.58 1.97
CA GLU A 26 18.22 -1.90 1.93
C GLU A 26 17.76 -2.59 3.21
N LEU A 27 18.54 -3.51 3.76
CA LEU A 27 18.27 -4.16 5.04
C LEU A 27 18.23 -3.12 6.18
N ALA A 28 19.21 -2.22 6.22
CA ALA A 28 19.27 -1.14 7.21
C ALA A 28 18.07 -0.19 7.08
N ALA A 29 17.74 0.25 5.86
CA ALA A 29 16.61 1.14 5.60
C ALA A 29 15.26 0.51 6.01
N ASN A 30 15.03 -0.77 5.67
CA ASN A 30 13.78 -1.44 6.02
C ASN A 30 13.69 -1.73 7.53
N SER A 31 14.79 -2.17 8.16
CA SER A 31 14.80 -2.54 9.57
C SER A 31 14.76 -1.33 10.50
N LEU A 32 15.51 -0.27 10.19
CA LEU A 32 15.63 0.90 11.07
C LEU A 32 14.56 1.95 10.84
N LEU A 33 14.05 2.09 9.62
CA LEU A 33 13.07 3.14 9.29
C LEU A 33 11.70 2.55 9.02
N ALA A 34 11.56 1.66 8.03
CA ALA A 34 10.24 1.25 7.55
C ALA A 34 9.42 0.47 8.61
N CYS A 35 10.02 -0.51 9.29
CA CYS A 35 9.34 -1.30 10.32
C CYS A 35 8.95 -0.47 11.56
N PRO A 36 9.85 0.34 12.17
CA PRO A 36 9.49 1.18 13.30
C PRO A 36 8.44 2.24 12.94
N ILE A 37 8.58 2.92 11.81
CA ILE A 37 7.62 3.95 11.37
C ILE A 37 6.24 3.34 11.12
N SER A 38 6.16 2.18 10.46
CA SER A 38 4.88 1.49 10.24
C SER A 38 4.24 1.02 11.55
N THR A 39 5.04 0.57 12.52
CA THR A 39 4.58 0.18 13.85
C THR A 39 4.06 1.38 14.65
N ILE A 40 4.78 2.50 14.63
CA ILE A 40 4.35 3.75 15.27
C ILE A 40 3.03 4.22 14.66
N ASN A 41 2.92 4.23 13.33
CA ASN A 41 1.68 4.57 12.63
C ASN A 41 0.54 3.63 13.02
N PHE A 42 0.79 2.33 13.09
CA PHE A 42 -0.21 1.34 13.51
C PHE A 42 -0.72 1.64 14.93
N ILE A 43 0.18 1.88 15.88
CA ILE A 43 -0.17 2.21 17.27
C ILE A 43 -0.94 3.54 17.35
N LEU A 44 -0.51 4.55 16.59
CA LEU A 44 -1.17 5.87 16.56
C LEU A 44 -2.60 5.76 16.03
N ILE A 45 -2.79 5.05 14.92
CA ILE A 45 -4.12 4.79 14.35
C ILE A 45 -4.98 3.99 15.34
N LEU A 46 -4.40 2.97 15.98
CA LEU A 46 -5.10 2.14 16.98
C LEU A 46 -5.60 2.99 18.15
N LYS A 47 -4.78 3.91 18.68
CA LYS A 47 -5.13 4.78 19.81
C LYS A 47 -6.07 5.93 19.43
N THR A 48 -6.07 6.36 18.17
CA THR A 48 -6.92 7.48 17.73
C THR A 48 -8.39 7.05 17.73
N SER A 49 -9.23 7.77 18.49
CA SER A 49 -10.69 7.56 18.57
C SER A 49 -11.48 8.47 17.64
N ILE A 50 -10.86 9.51 17.08
CA ILE A 50 -11.49 10.54 16.24
C ILE A 50 -11.83 10.01 14.84
N LEU A 51 -11.09 9.00 14.36
CA LEU A 51 -11.30 8.47 13.01
C LEU A 51 -12.57 7.62 12.91
N HIS A 52 -13.30 7.78 11.80
CA HIS A 52 -14.41 6.90 11.44
C HIS A 52 -13.91 5.43 11.39
N PRO A 53 -14.67 4.46 11.96
CA PRO A 53 -14.20 3.07 12.08
C PRO A 53 -13.83 2.43 10.74
N ASN A 54 -14.49 2.81 9.64
CA ASN A 54 -14.18 2.31 8.30
C ASN A 54 -12.78 2.76 7.86
N LEU A 55 -12.52 4.07 7.91
CA LEU A 55 -11.22 4.64 7.56
C LEU A 55 -10.12 4.08 8.48
N LYS A 56 -10.41 3.93 9.78
CA LYS A 56 -9.48 3.35 10.74
C LYS A 56 -9.07 1.93 10.35
N LEU A 57 -10.03 1.07 9.98
CA LEU A 57 -9.73 -0.31 9.58
C LEU A 57 -8.88 -0.36 8.31
N ILE A 58 -9.21 0.47 7.33
CA ILE A 58 -8.46 0.53 6.06
C ILE A 58 -7.00 0.98 6.31
N LEU A 59 -6.80 2.00 7.14
CA LEU A 59 -5.47 2.48 7.50
C LEU A 59 -4.69 1.45 8.33
N LEU A 60 -5.33 0.74 9.26
CA LEU A 60 -4.71 -0.38 9.99
C LEU A 60 -4.25 -1.49 9.04
N CYS A 61 -5.10 -1.83 8.06
CA CYS A 61 -4.76 -2.82 7.03
C CYS A 61 -3.56 -2.36 6.18
N GLN A 62 -3.52 -1.08 5.80
CA GLN A 62 -2.39 -0.50 5.07
C GLN A 62 -1.08 -0.56 5.88
N SER A 63 -1.12 -0.16 7.15
CA SER A 63 0.03 -0.23 8.05
C SER A 63 0.53 -1.66 8.23
N LEU A 64 -0.39 -2.62 8.39
CA LEU A 64 -0.06 -4.04 8.49
C LEU A 64 0.61 -4.56 7.21
N CYS A 65 0.14 -4.16 6.02
CA CYS A 65 0.77 -4.54 4.76
C CYS A 65 2.20 -4.01 4.62
N ILE A 66 2.44 -2.76 5.05
CA ILE A 66 3.81 -2.19 5.05
C ILE A 66 4.71 -2.97 6.01
N PHE A 67 4.20 -3.32 7.18
CA PHE A 67 4.93 -4.11 8.18
C PHE A 67 5.29 -5.51 7.66
N ILE A 68 4.32 -6.25 7.12
CA ILE A 68 4.55 -7.59 6.53
C ILE A 68 5.56 -7.50 5.37
N ARG A 69 5.47 -6.48 4.51
CA ARG A 69 6.46 -6.24 3.45
C ARG A 69 7.87 -6.02 4.01
N GLY A 70 7.98 -5.23 5.08
CA GLY A 70 9.25 -4.96 5.75
C GLY A 70 9.89 -6.25 6.28
N ILE A 71 9.11 -7.07 6.99
CA ILE A 71 9.55 -8.39 7.46
C ILE A 71 9.97 -9.27 6.28
N GLY A 72 9.16 -9.34 5.22
CA GLY A 72 9.46 -10.18 4.08
C GLY A 72 10.76 -9.80 3.36
N ARG A 73 11.05 -8.50 3.25
CA ARG A 73 12.34 -8.01 2.72
C ARG A 73 13.51 -8.36 3.63
N ILE A 74 13.35 -8.21 4.94
CA ILE A 74 14.39 -8.57 5.91
C ILE A 74 14.74 -10.06 5.77
N ILE A 75 13.72 -10.93 5.73
CA ILE A 75 13.91 -12.37 5.55
C ILE A 75 14.61 -12.68 4.22
N LEU A 76 14.20 -12.05 3.12
CA LEU A 76 14.77 -12.26 1.80
C LEU A 76 16.24 -11.84 1.76
N ASN A 77 16.58 -10.66 2.29
CA ASN A 77 17.96 -10.17 2.30
C ASN A 77 18.87 -10.99 3.22
N ILE A 78 18.37 -11.40 4.41
CA ILE A 78 19.11 -12.33 5.28
C ILE A 78 19.33 -13.67 4.59
N GLY A 79 18.31 -14.20 3.90
CA GLY A 79 18.41 -15.45 3.15
C GLY A 79 19.47 -15.37 2.03
N ARG A 80 19.51 -14.27 1.28
CA ARG A 80 20.54 -14.02 0.26
C ARG A 80 21.94 -13.95 0.84
N LEU A 81 22.10 -13.22 1.94
CA LEU A 81 23.38 -13.12 2.66
C LEU A 81 23.86 -14.49 3.17
N TYR A 82 22.95 -15.31 3.70
CA TYR A 82 23.29 -16.63 4.22
C TYR A 82 23.68 -17.63 3.11
N LEU A 83 22.99 -17.58 1.98
CA LEU A 83 23.23 -18.48 0.84
C LEU A 83 24.36 -18.01 -0.08
N ASN A 84 24.92 -16.80 0.13
CA ASN A 84 25.81 -16.11 -0.81
C ASN A 84 25.23 -16.03 -2.24
N ASP A 85 23.90 -16.06 -2.36
CA ASP A 85 23.19 -15.98 -3.63
C ASP A 85 22.57 -14.60 -3.77
N TYR A 86 23.38 -13.69 -4.30
CA TYR A 86 23.01 -12.29 -4.55
C TYR A 86 22.25 -12.12 -5.87
N VAL A 87 22.13 -13.19 -6.67
CA VAL A 87 21.67 -13.12 -8.06
C VAL A 87 20.21 -13.56 -8.16
N THR A 88 19.81 -14.60 -7.43
CA THR A 88 18.43 -15.09 -7.55
C THR A 88 17.44 -14.23 -6.78
N LEU A 89 16.20 -14.21 -7.28
CA LEU A 89 15.04 -13.58 -6.61
C LEU A 89 14.61 -14.34 -5.34
N GLY A 90 15.29 -15.45 -5.00
CA GLY A 90 14.97 -16.33 -3.90
C GLY A 90 13.82 -17.31 -4.22
N PRO A 91 13.45 -18.16 -3.24
CA PRO A 91 12.32 -19.07 -3.34
C PRO A 91 11.02 -18.35 -3.74
N GLN A 92 10.22 -19.01 -4.59
CA GLN A 92 8.94 -18.46 -5.08
C GLN A 92 7.98 -18.07 -3.95
N SER A 93 8.00 -18.80 -2.83
CA SER A 93 7.22 -18.47 -1.64
C SER A 93 7.61 -17.12 -1.01
N LEU A 94 8.90 -16.79 -0.97
CA LEU A 94 9.39 -15.50 -0.46
C LEU A 94 9.03 -14.35 -1.42
N ILE A 95 9.10 -14.60 -2.73
CA ILE A 95 8.67 -13.62 -3.74
C ILE A 95 7.17 -13.31 -3.58
N ILE A 96 6.34 -14.34 -3.41
CA ILE A 96 4.89 -14.15 -3.17
C ILE A 96 4.66 -13.39 -1.87
N MET A 97 5.34 -13.76 -0.79
CA MET A 97 5.24 -13.07 0.51
C MET A 97 5.64 -11.59 0.42
N TYR A 98 6.61 -11.26 -0.45
CA TYR A 98 7.04 -9.89 -0.72
C TYR A 98 6.07 -9.11 -1.63
N MET A 99 5.55 -9.74 -2.68
CA MET A 99 4.69 -9.09 -3.68
C MET A 99 3.25 -8.91 -3.19
N LEU A 100 2.72 -9.85 -2.42
CA LEU A 100 1.33 -9.84 -1.98
C LEU A 100 0.96 -8.56 -1.20
N PRO A 101 1.73 -8.09 -0.20
CA PRO A 101 1.42 -6.84 0.51
C PRO A 101 1.52 -5.59 -0.38
N ILE A 102 2.32 -5.62 -1.44
CA ILE A 102 2.42 -4.51 -2.40
C ILE A 102 1.11 -4.38 -3.18
N LEU A 103 0.61 -5.50 -3.69
CA LEU A 103 -0.64 -5.55 -4.43
C LEU A 103 -1.84 -5.18 -3.55
N ILE A 104 -1.90 -5.73 -2.33
CA ILE A 104 -2.94 -5.36 -1.36
C ILE A 104 -2.91 -3.86 -1.07
N ARG A 105 -1.72 -3.28 -0.86
CA ARG A 105 -1.58 -1.84 -0.62
C ARG A 105 -2.07 -1.00 -1.81
N ASN A 106 -1.77 -1.40 -3.04
CA ASN A 106 -2.22 -0.69 -4.23
C ASN A 106 -3.75 -0.71 -4.35
N CYS A 107 -4.39 -1.86 -4.12
CA CYS A 107 -5.84 -1.97 -4.10
C CYS A 107 -6.48 -1.20 -2.94
N ILE A 108 -5.88 -1.22 -1.75
CA ILE A 108 -6.37 -0.48 -0.58
C ILE A 108 -6.42 1.02 -0.83
N MET A 109 -5.44 1.60 -1.54
CA MET A 109 -5.47 3.02 -1.92
C MET A 109 -6.77 3.37 -2.66
N HIS A 110 -7.18 2.52 -3.61
CA HIS A 110 -8.42 2.72 -4.33
C HIS A 110 -9.66 2.61 -3.43
N VAL A 111 -9.67 1.66 -2.50
CA VAL A 111 -10.75 1.51 -1.52
C VAL A 111 -10.90 2.77 -0.64
N ILE A 112 -9.79 3.41 -0.25
CA ILE A 112 -9.82 4.68 0.50
C ILE A 112 -10.50 5.78 -0.32
N VAL A 113 -10.16 5.91 -1.61
CA VAL A 113 -10.75 6.95 -2.46
C VAL A 113 -12.25 6.69 -2.66
N ILE A 114 -12.66 5.45 -2.91
CA ILE A 114 -14.06 5.06 -3.02
C ILE A 114 -14.82 5.38 -1.73
N GLU A 115 -14.24 5.06 -0.57
CA GLU A 115 -14.84 5.37 0.74
C GLU A 115 -15.08 6.88 0.90
N ARG A 116 -14.10 7.71 0.52
CA ARG A 116 -14.24 9.17 0.56
C ARG A 116 -15.29 9.70 -0.41
N ILE A 117 -15.40 9.12 -1.60
CA ILE A 117 -16.44 9.48 -2.58
C ILE A 117 -17.83 9.18 -1.98
N ILE A 118 -18.02 8.00 -1.39
CA ILE A 118 -19.28 7.62 -0.75
C ILE A 118 -19.60 8.54 0.43
N ALA A 119 -18.62 8.83 1.28
CA ALA A 119 -18.77 9.73 2.42
C ALA A 119 -19.20 11.15 1.97
N THR A 120 -18.66 11.63 0.84
CA THR A 120 -19.02 12.94 0.29
C THR A 120 -20.44 12.94 -0.30
N ILE A 121 -20.79 11.92 -1.10
CA ILE A 121 -22.11 11.85 -1.76
C ILE A 121 -23.23 11.60 -0.75
N LYS A 122 -22.99 10.77 0.26
CA LYS A 122 -24.00 10.32 1.24
C LYS A 122 -23.72 10.85 2.65
N SER A 123 -23.16 12.05 2.81
CA SER A 123 -22.71 12.60 4.10
C SER A 123 -23.71 12.41 5.24
N LYS A 124 -25.00 12.73 5.03
CA LYS A 124 -26.07 12.60 6.04
C LYS A 124 -26.33 11.16 6.51
N ASN A 125 -26.18 10.19 5.62
CA ASN A 125 -26.39 8.77 5.93
C ASN A 125 -25.08 8.08 6.34
N TYR A 126 -23.95 8.63 5.95
CA TYR A 126 -22.62 8.08 6.24
C TYR A 126 -22.34 8.06 7.73
N GLU A 127 -22.62 9.16 8.45
CA GLU A 127 -22.45 9.22 9.90
C GLU A 127 -23.32 8.20 10.66
N LYS A 128 -24.50 7.87 10.12
CA LYS A 128 -25.40 6.87 10.70
C LYS A 128 -25.01 5.44 10.35
N GLN A 129 -24.34 5.21 9.21
CA GLN A 129 -23.95 3.88 8.74
C GLN A 129 -22.51 3.53 9.13
N ARG A 130 -22.31 3.11 10.38
CA ARG A 130 -21.06 2.50 10.88
C ARG A 130 -20.86 1.03 10.45
N ASN A 131 -21.41 0.62 9.31
CA ASN A 131 -21.43 -0.79 8.93
C ASN A 131 -20.03 -1.30 8.51
N ILE A 132 -19.44 -2.11 9.39
CA ILE A 132 -18.15 -2.80 9.20
C ILE A 132 -18.17 -3.72 7.97
N LEU A 133 -19.36 -4.22 7.58
CA LEU A 133 -19.56 -5.10 6.43
C LEU A 133 -18.97 -4.55 5.12
N PHE A 134 -19.05 -3.23 4.91
CA PHE A 134 -18.46 -2.59 3.73
C PHE A 134 -16.97 -2.89 3.63
N ASN A 135 -16.22 -2.72 4.73
CA ASN A 135 -14.79 -2.96 4.72
C ASN A 135 -14.46 -4.44 4.57
N ILE A 136 -15.24 -5.34 5.20
CA ILE A 136 -15.00 -6.79 5.10
C ILE A 136 -15.12 -7.23 3.64
N ILE A 137 -16.14 -6.77 2.92
CA ILE A 137 -16.34 -7.09 1.50
C ILE A 137 -15.16 -6.59 0.67
N TRP A 138 -14.77 -5.32 0.83
CA TRP A 138 -13.67 -4.73 0.05
C TRP A 138 -12.30 -5.32 0.37
N ILE A 139 -12.02 -5.63 1.63
CA ILE A 139 -10.80 -6.33 2.03
C ILE A 139 -10.77 -7.72 1.41
N THR A 140 -11.90 -8.45 1.43
CA THR A 140 -11.99 -9.78 0.83
C THR A 140 -11.73 -9.74 -0.68
N ILE A 141 -12.39 -8.82 -1.40
CA ILE A 141 -12.16 -8.60 -2.84
C ILE A 141 -10.69 -8.27 -3.11
N THR A 142 -10.11 -7.37 -2.33
CA THR A 142 -8.71 -6.94 -2.46
C THR A 142 -7.74 -8.10 -2.27
N VAL A 143 -7.96 -8.93 -1.25
CA VAL A 143 -7.11 -10.10 -0.98
C VAL A 143 -7.23 -11.12 -2.13
N ILE A 144 -8.43 -11.40 -2.62
CA ILE A 144 -8.64 -12.32 -3.75
C ILE A 144 -7.90 -11.85 -5.00
N ILE A 145 -8.07 -10.58 -5.38
CA ILE A 145 -7.39 -9.99 -6.55
C ILE A 145 -5.87 -10.03 -6.37
N SER A 146 -5.38 -9.70 -5.17
CA SER A 146 -3.94 -9.67 -4.89
C SER A 146 -3.31 -11.07 -4.90
N CYS A 147 -4.02 -12.08 -4.39
CA CYS A 147 -3.58 -13.47 -4.44
C CYS A 147 -3.54 -13.98 -5.89
N PHE A 148 -4.58 -13.69 -6.68
CA PHE A 148 -4.63 -14.07 -8.09
C PHE A 148 -3.48 -13.43 -8.89
N ASN A 149 -3.26 -12.11 -8.71
CA ASN A 149 -2.16 -11.40 -9.36
C ASN A 149 -0.79 -11.92 -8.92
N SER A 150 -0.59 -12.20 -7.62
CA SER A 150 0.66 -12.78 -7.12
C SER A 150 0.97 -14.13 -7.76
N TYR A 151 -0.05 -14.98 -7.91
CA TYR A 151 0.07 -16.27 -8.57
C TYR A 151 0.38 -16.14 -10.07
N MET A 152 -0.21 -15.16 -10.76
CA MET A 152 0.08 -14.92 -12.17
C MET A 152 1.49 -14.38 -12.39
N ILE A 153 1.97 -13.47 -11.52
CA ILE A 153 3.35 -12.94 -11.57
C ILE A 153 4.38 -14.04 -11.32
N SER A 154 4.06 -15.04 -10.48
CA SER A 154 4.97 -16.13 -10.18
C SER A 154 5.23 -17.05 -11.39
N LYS A 155 4.40 -16.97 -12.45
CA LYS A 155 4.61 -17.66 -13.73
C LYS A 155 5.38 -16.72 -14.68
N PHE A 156 6.67 -16.98 -14.85
CA PHE A 156 7.65 -16.12 -15.56
C PHE A 156 7.19 -15.64 -16.95
N SER A 157 6.47 -16.47 -17.72
CA SER A 157 5.99 -16.08 -19.06
C SER A 157 4.88 -15.03 -19.03
N PHE A 158 4.12 -14.93 -17.93
CA PHE A 158 3.01 -14.00 -17.78
C PHE A 158 3.35 -12.82 -16.89
N ALA A 159 4.50 -12.82 -16.20
CA ALA A 159 4.87 -11.76 -15.26
C ALA A 159 4.93 -10.37 -15.91
N GLN A 160 5.53 -10.26 -17.10
CA GLN A 160 5.61 -8.98 -17.82
C GLN A 160 4.22 -8.50 -18.27
N LEU A 161 3.41 -9.40 -18.84
CA LEU A 161 2.06 -9.07 -19.29
C LEU A 161 1.15 -8.68 -18.11
N ALA A 162 1.23 -9.42 -17.00
CA ALA A 162 0.50 -9.14 -15.77
C ALA A 162 0.90 -7.78 -15.20
N ASN A 163 2.20 -7.47 -15.12
CA ASN A 163 2.68 -6.17 -14.63
C ASN A 163 2.20 -5.01 -15.51
N VAL A 164 2.27 -5.16 -16.84
CA VAL A 164 1.78 -4.14 -17.79
C VAL A 164 0.26 -3.97 -17.66
N SER A 165 -0.50 -5.08 -17.61
CA SER A 165 -1.95 -5.04 -17.43
C SER A 165 -2.35 -4.38 -16.11
N THR A 166 -1.70 -4.76 -15.01
CA THR A 166 -1.97 -4.21 -13.68
C THR A 166 -1.63 -2.72 -13.64
N PHE A 167 -0.55 -2.30 -14.33
CA PHE A 167 -0.20 -0.90 -14.48
C PHE A 167 -1.29 -0.11 -15.22
N PHE A 168 -1.78 -0.60 -16.36
CA PHE A 168 -2.86 0.06 -17.10
C PHE A 168 -4.15 0.14 -16.31
N VAL A 169 -4.55 -0.93 -15.62
CA VAL A 169 -5.72 -0.93 -14.75
C VAL A 169 -5.57 0.10 -13.62
N SER A 170 -4.39 0.13 -12.98
CA SER A 170 -4.09 1.11 -11.91
C SER A 170 -4.08 2.55 -12.44
N LEU A 171 -3.60 2.77 -13.66
CA LEU A 171 -3.58 4.07 -14.30
C LEU A 171 -4.99 4.56 -14.64
N ILE A 172 -5.84 3.70 -15.20
CA ILE A 172 -7.24 4.02 -15.49
C ILE A 172 -7.99 4.33 -14.19
N LEU A 173 -7.79 3.51 -13.14
CA LEU A 173 -8.36 3.76 -11.83
C LEU A 173 -7.87 5.09 -11.25
N GLY A 174 -6.57 5.36 -11.29
CA GLY A 174 -5.99 6.61 -10.80
C GLY A 174 -6.52 7.85 -11.54
N LEU A 175 -6.70 7.77 -12.87
CA LEU A 175 -7.32 8.87 -13.63
C LEU A 175 -8.80 9.05 -13.25
N ALA A 176 -9.56 7.97 -13.09
CA ALA A 176 -10.95 8.04 -12.64
C ALA A 176 -11.05 8.67 -11.24
N GLU A 177 -10.11 8.37 -10.34
CA GLU A 177 -10.03 8.94 -9.01
C GLU A 177 -9.70 10.43 -9.03
N ILE A 178 -8.74 10.86 -9.86
CA ILE A 178 -8.42 12.28 -10.02
C ILE A 178 -9.66 13.04 -10.52
N CYS A 179 -10.36 12.48 -11.52
CA CYS A 179 -11.61 13.06 -12.01
C CYS A 179 -12.69 13.14 -10.92
N ALA A 180 -12.84 12.08 -10.11
CA ALA A 180 -13.79 12.05 -9.01
C ALA A 180 -13.44 13.06 -7.90
N LEU A 181 -12.16 13.18 -7.54
CA LEU A 181 -11.68 14.17 -6.56
C LEU A 181 -11.90 15.60 -7.06
N PHE A 182 -11.61 15.86 -8.35
CA PHE A 182 -11.87 17.17 -8.95
C PHE A 182 -13.37 17.50 -8.94
N TRP A 183 -14.22 16.51 -9.22
CA TRP A 183 -15.67 16.65 -9.14
C TRP A 183 -16.14 16.93 -7.70
N ILE A 184 -15.60 16.23 -6.71
CA ILE A 184 -15.89 16.45 -5.28
C ILE A 184 -15.47 17.85 -4.85
N LEU A 185 -14.26 18.28 -5.17
CA LEU A 185 -13.78 19.63 -4.87
C LEU A 185 -14.72 20.70 -5.45
N ARG A 186 -15.17 20.50 -6.68
CA ARG A 186 -16.12 21.40 -7.34
C ARG A 186 -17.49 21.41 -6.64
N GLN A 187 -17.97 20.26 -6.17
CA GLN A 187 -19.23 20.18 -5.41
C GLN A 187 -19.11 20.81 -4.02
N ASN A 188 -18.02 20.54 -3.29
CA ASN A 188 -17.76 21.13 -1.98
C ASN A 188 -17.68 22.65 -2.09
N LYS A 189 -17.00 23.19 -3.11
CA LYS A 189 -16.98 24.63 -3.38
C LYS A 189 -18.38 25.20 -3.61
N ARG A 190 -19.20 24.57 -4.45
CA ARG A 190 -20.59 25.00 -4.70
C ARG A 190 -21.46 24.99 -3.44
N ASN A 191 -21.31 23.97 -2.61
CA ASN A 191 -22.06 23.87 -1.35
C ASN A 191 -21.60 24.91 -0.33
N TYR A 192 -20.29 25.19 -0.27
CA TYR A 192 -19.72 26.22 0.58
C TYR A 192 -20.23 27.61 0.16
N ASP A 193 -20.20 27.93 -1.14
CA ASP A 193 -20.67 29.21 -1.67
C ASP A 193 -22.17 29.44 -1.36
N LYS A 194 -23.00 28.39 -1.50
CA LYS A 194 -24.43 28.46 -1.14
C LYS A 194 -24.65 28.69 0.36
N LYS A 195 -23.95 27.96 1.23
CA LYS A 195 -24.11 28.11 2.69
C LYS A 195 -23.51 29.41 3.23
N PHE A 196 -22.49 29.96 2.57
CA PHE A 196 -21.96 31.28 2.88
C PHE A 196 -23.02 32.37 2.62
N GLN A 197 -23.82 32.21 1.56
CA GLN A 197 -24.96 33.12 1.30
C GLN A 197 -26.10 32.96 2.30
N GLU A 198 -26.27 31.77 2.90
CA GLU A 198 -27.33 31.46 3.88
C GLU A 198 -26.98 31.81 5.34
N GLY A 199 -25.75 32.26 5.63
CA GLY A 199 -25.35 32.74 6.96
C GLY A 199 -25.24 31.69 8.09
N HIS A 200 -25.53 30.42 7.81
CA HIS A 200 -25.42 29.31 8.78
C HIS A 200 -24.16 28.48 8.54
N GLN A 201 -23.08 28.75 9.27
CA GLN A 201 -21.94 27.83 9.37
C GLN A 201 -21.88 27.19 10.76
N SER A 202 -22.03 25.86 10.83
CA SER A 202 -21.68 25.10 12.02
C SER A 202 -20.19 24.71 12.00
N LEU A 203 -19.57 24.68 13.19
CA LEU A 203 -18.13 24.42 13.37
C LEU A 203 -17.65 23.06 12.81
N SER A 204 -18.51 22.05 12.77
CA SER A 204 -18.16 20.72 12.25
C SER A 204 -17.93 20.70 10.73
N GLU A 205 -18.55 21.62 9.98
CA GLU A 205 -18.42 21.69 8.52
C GLU A 205 -17.14 22.40 8.07
N ARG A 206 -16.51 23.22 8.92
CA ARG A 206 -15.22 23.86 8.61
C ARG A 206 -14.05 22.89 8.51
N TYR A 207 -14.15 21.72 9.14
CA TYR A 207 -13.09 20.70 9.16
C TYR A 207 -13.24 19.63 8.07
N GLN A 208 -14.30 19.70 7.24
CA GLN A 208 -14.54 18.78 6.12
C GLN A 208 -14.09 19.34 4.76
N VAL A 209 -13.54 20.56 4.71
CA VAL A 209 -12.96 21.19 3.52
C VAL A 209 -11.52 20.72 3.32
#